data_AF-A0A1M6X6D3-F1
#
_entry.id   AF-A0A1M6X6D3-F1
#
_cell.length_a   1.000
_cell.length_b   1.000
_cell.length_c   1.000
_cell.angle_alpha   90.00
_cell.angle_beta   90.00
_cell.angle_gamma   90.00
#
_symmetry.space_group_name_H-M   'P 1'
#
loop_
_entity.id
_entity.type
_entity.pdbx_description
1 polymer ?
#
loop_
_entity_poly.entity_id
_entity_poly.type
_entity_poly.pdbx_seq_one_letter_code
_entity_poly.pdbx_strand_id
1 'polypeptide(L)'
;MGTDEHFGKTDMTDEQFYLEEMQKMNNQMINMQRELNRALMESRRMQEELKQNEELRIALEVSEKAGKAKMDFMSRMSHDLRTPMNVIMGLTAATLDEADHPEAVRENMAHIRSASDYMLGLINDILDMDNTEKDAVILKSEPYSYNEFL
;
A
#
# COMPACT_ATOMS: atom_id res chain seq x y z
N MET A 1 -32.21 -92.70 36.55
CA MET A 1 -33.04 -91.48 36.55
C MET A 1 -32.21 -90.42 37.24
N GLY A 2 -31.49 -89.52 36.58
CA GLY A 2 -31.83 -88.77 35.38
C GLY A 2 -32.33 -87.41 35.82
N THR A 3 -31.45 -86.41 35.83
CA THR A 3 -31.71 -85.04 35.33
C THR A 3 -30.38 -84.30 35.27
N ASP A 4 -29.96 -84.04 34.03
CA ASP A 4 -28.92 -83.09 33.62
C ASP A 4 -29.16 -81.70 34.23
N GLU A 5 -28.18 -81.18 34.94
CA GLU A 5 -27.98 -79.73 35.06
C GLU A 5 -27.06 -79.28 33.93
N HIS A 6 -27.65 -79.15 32.75
CA HIS A 6 -27.03 -78.53 31.59
C HIS A 6 -27.69 -77.17 31.33
N PHE A 7 -27.21 -76.15 32.05
CA PHE A 7 -27.38 -74.73 31.72
C PHE A 7 -26.09 -74.03 32.21
N GLY A 8 -24.98 -74.02 31.49
CA GLY A 8 -24.86 -73.98 30.03
C GLY A 8 -24.87 -72.53 29.52
N LYS A 9 -23.96 -71.69 30.03
CA LYS A 9 -23.26 -70.64 29.28
C LYS A 9 -24.15 -69.81 28.34
N THR A 10 -25.01 -68.95 28.89
CA THR A 10 -25.52 -67.81 28.14
C THR A 10 -24.76 -66.57 28.66
N ASP A 11 -24.31 -65.71 27.74
CA ASP A 11 -23.86 -64.32 27.95
C ASP A 11 -22.36 -63.95 28.00
N MET A 12 -21.38 -64.87 27.94
CA MET A 12 -19.95 -64.42 27.85
C MET A 12 -19.49 -64.09 26.42
N THR A 13 -20.10 -64.68 25.39
CA THR A 13 -19.72 -64.45 23.97
C THR A 13 -20.32 -63.16 23.42
N ASP A 14 -21.53 -62.80 23.86
CA ASP A 14 -22.21 -61.59 23.41
C ASP A 14 -21.52 -60.34 23.99
N GLU A 15 -21.15 -60.37 25.27
CA GLU A 15 -20.45 -59.26 25.92
C GLU A 15 -19.06 -58.99 25.31
N GLN A 16 -18.32 -60.05 24.95
CA GLN A 16 -17.04 -59.92 24.23
C GLN A 16 -17.21 -59.37 22.81
N PHE A 17 -18.27 -59.78 22.10
CA PHE A 17 -18.59 -59.25 20.79
C PHE A 17 -18.92 -57.75 20.83
N TYR A 18 -19.74 -57.32 21.80
CA TYR A 18 -20.04 -55.89 22.02
C TYR A 18 -18.79 -55.08 22.40
N LEU A 19 -17.89 -55.63 23.23
CA LEU A 19 -16.62 -55.00 23.59
C LEU A 19 -15.70 -54.80 22.37
N GLU A 20 -15.57 -55.81 21.50
CA GLU A 20 -14.80 -55.67 20.26
C GLU A 20 -15.40 -54.62 19.32
N GLU A 21 -16.73 -54.59 19.19
CA GLU A 21 -17.43 -53.62 18.33
C GLU A 21 -17.25 -52.19 18.84
N MET A 22 -17.37 -51.98 20.16
CA MET A 22 -17.09 -50.71 20.83
C MET A 22 -15.64 -50.27 20.65
N GLN A 23 -14.68 -51.20 20.74
CA GLN A 23 -13.26 -50.90 20.51
C GLN A 23 -13.01 -50.51 19.04
N LYS A 24 -13.62 -51.19 18.08
CA LYS A 24 -13.56 -50.82 16.66
C LYS A 24 -14.14 -49.42 16.43
N MET A 25 -15.30 -49.13 17.00
CA MET A 25 -15.96 -47.82 16.88
C MET A 25 -15.14 -46.70 17.53
N ASN A 26 -14.54 -46.95 18.68
CA ASN A 26 -13.66 -45.98 19.34
C ASN A 26 -12.39 -45.71 18.50
N ASN A 27 -11.76 -46.76 17.97
CA ASN A 27 -10.62 -46.61 17.07
C ASN A 27 -10.98 -45.85 15.78
N GLN A 28 -12.16 -46.10 15.21
CA GLN A 28 -12.67 -45.34 14.07
C GLN A 28 -12.92 -43.87 14.42
N MET A 29 -13.56 -43.59 15.55
CA MET A 29 -13.80 -42.22 16.03
C MET A 29 -12.48 -41.48 16.24
N ILE A 30 -11.48 -42.12 16.85
CA ILE A 30 -10.14 -41.55 17.06
C ILE A 30 -9.48 -41.20 15.71
N ASN A 31 -9.55 -42.09 14.72
CA ASN A 31 -8.98 -41.81 13.40
C ASN A 31 -9.71 -40.66 12.70
N MET A 32 -11.04 -40.64 12.74
CA MET A 32 -11.85 -39.56 12.16
C MET A 32 -11.59 -38.21 12.86
N GLN A 33 -11.43 -38.21 14.18
CA GLN A 33 -11.06 -37.02 14.95
C GLN A 33 -9.68 -36.48 14.53
N ARG A 34 -8.72 -37.37 14.26
CA ARG A 34 -7.38 -36.98 13.77
C ARG A 34 -7.46 -36.37 12.37
N GLU A 35 -8.23 -36.96 11.46
CA GLU A 35 -8.41 -36.44 10.10
C GLU A 35 -9.09 -35.08 10.11
N LEU A 36 -10.17 -34.92 10.89
CA LEU A 36 -10.86 -33.64 11.04
C LEU A 36 -9.93 -32.56 11.60
N ASN A 37 -9.14 -32.88 12.62
CA ASN A 37 -8.17 -31.93 13.19
C ASN A 37 -7.11 -31.52 12.17
N ARG A 38 -6.62 -32.43 11.33
CA ARG A 38 -5.67 -32.12 10.24
C ARG A 38 -6.31 -31.19 9.21
N ALA A 39 -7.50 -31.54 8.72
CA ALA A 39 -8.23 -30.72 7.74
C ALA A 39 -8.52 -29.31 8.29
N LEU A 40 -8.87 -29.19 9.58
CA LEU A 40 -9.09 -27.90 10.22
C LEU A 40 -7.81 -27.07 10.32
N MET A 41 -6.66 -27.69 10.65
CA MET A 41 -5.37 -27.01 10.67
C MET A 41 -4.97 -26.53 9.28
N GLU A 42 -5.15 -27.35 8.25
CA GLU A 42 -4.88 -26.98 6.85
C GLU A 42 -5.78 -25.84 6.39
N SER A 43 -7.08 -25.92 6.68
CA SER A 43 -8.04 -24.86 6.36
C SER A 43 -7.68 -23.54 7.04
N ARG A 44 -7.33 -23.57 8.33
CA ARG A 44 -6.88 -22.37 9.06
C ARG A 44 -5.60 -21.78 8.47
N ARG A 45 -4.63 -22.63 8.12
CA ARG A 45 -3.38 -22.18 7.49
C ARG A 45 -3.66 -21.52 6.14
N MET A 46 -4.50 -22.14 5.31
CA MET A 46 -4.89 -21.59 4.01
C MET A 46 -5.61 -20.24 4.15
N GLN A 47 -6.51 -20.10 5.14
CA GLN A 47 -7.19 -18.84 5.41
C GLN A 47 -6.21 -17.74 5.83
N GLU A 48 -5.23 -18.07 6.68
CA GLU A 48 -4.19 -17.12 7.09
C GLU A 48 -3.30 -16.71 5.91
N GLU A 49 -2.87 -17.67 5.08
CA GLU A 49 -2.09 -17.39 3.87
C GLU A 49 -2.86 -16.50 2.88
N LEU A 50 -4.16 -16.75 2.67
CA LEU A 50 -5.02 -15.91 1.82
C LEU A 50 -5.15 -14.49 2.38
N LYS A 51 -5.34 -14.34 3.69
CA LYS A 51 -5.44 -13.04 4.34
C LYS A 51 -4.15 -12.24 4.20
N GLN A 52 -3.00 -12.88 4.45
CA GLN A 52 -1.69 -12.24 4.28
C GLN A 52 -1.44 -11.86 2.82
N ASN A 53 -1.83 -12.70 1.87
CA ASN A 53 -1.68 -12.40 0.46
C ASN A 53 -2.51 -11.18 0.05
N GLU A 54 -3.75 -11.06 0.55
CA GLU A 54 -4.60 -9.91 0.28
C GLU A 54 -4.06 -8.63 0.94
N GLU A 55 -3.57 -8.69 2.17
CA GLU A 55 -2.91 -7.55 2.82
C GLU A 55 -1.69 -7.07 2.03
N LEU A 56 -0.86 -8.01 1.55
CA LEU A 56 0.27 -7.69 0.68
C LEU A 56 -0.16 -7.10 -0.67
N ARG A 57 -1.22 -7.64 -1.27
CA ARG A 57 -1.77 -7.15 -2.54
C ARG A 57 -2.27 -5.71 -2.40
N ILE A 58 -3.01 -5.42 -1.32
CA ILE A 58 -3.50 -4.07 -1.02
C ILE A 58 -2.33 -3.12 -0.78
N ALA A 59 -1.34 -3.52 0.02
CA ALA A 59 -0.16 -2.70 0.28
C ALA A 59 0.63 -2.40 -1.00
N LEU A 60 0.79 -3.39 -1.89
CA LEU A 60 1.41 -3.22 -3.20
C LEU A 60 0.61 -2.24 -4.06
N GLU A 61 -0.70 -2.40 -4.15
CA GLU A 61 -1.57 -1.53 -4.96
C GLU A 61 -1.50 -0.06 -4.47
N VAL A 62 -1.46 0.16 -3.15
CA VAL A 62 -1.27 1.50 -2.57
C VAL A 62 0.10 2.07 -2.93
N SER A 63 1.16 1.28 -2.79
CA SER A 63 2.52 1.69 -3.14
C SER A 63 2.66 2.03 -4.63
N GLU A 64 2.08 1.23 -5.52
CA GLU A 64 2.10 1.47 -6.97
C GLU A 64 1.33 2.72 -7.34
N LYS A 65 0.15 2.95 -6.74
CA LYS A 65 -0.62 4.18 -6.94
C LYS A 65 0.15 5.41 -6.51
N ALA A 66 0.80 5.38 -5.34
CA ALA A 66 1.63 6.47 -4.85
C ALA A 66 2.84 6.71 -5.78
N GLY A 67 3.54 5.64 -6.19
CA GLY A 67 4.67 5.72 -7.11
C GLY A 67 4.29 6.33 -8.46
N LYS A 68 3.14 5.92 -9.01
CA LYS A 68 2.62 6.50 -10.27
C LYS A 68 2.27 7.97 -10.13
N ALA A 69 1.58 8.36 -9.06
CA ALA A 69 1.26 9.76 -8.81
C ALA A 69 2.52 10.63 -8.71
N LYS A 70 3.58 10.13 -8.06
CA LYS A 70 4.89 10.80 -7.98
C LYS A 70 5.54 10.97 -9.36
N MET A 71 5.54 9.92 -10.18
CA MET A 71 6.06 9.99 -11.55
C MET A 71 5.29 11.00 -12.41
N ASP A 72 3.96 10.98 -12.34
CA ASP A 72 3.09 11.89 -13.08
C ASP A 72 3.33 13.35 -12.66
N PHE A 73 3.48 13.61 -11.36
CA PHE A 73 3.83 14.93 -10.84
C PHE A 73 5.19 15.41 -11.36
N MET A 74 6.24 14.59 -11.25
CA MET A 74 7.58 14.95 -11.72
C MET A 74 7.62 15.21 -13.23
N SER A 75 6.86 14.43 -14.01
CA SER A 75 6.73 14.64 -15.45
C SER A 75 6.09 16.00 -15.78
N ARG A 76 5.03 16.37 -15.05
CA ARG A 76 4.36 17.67 -15.19
C ARG A 76 5.30 18.81 -14.80
N MET A 77 5.96 18.72 -13.65
CA MET A 77 6.90 19.76 -13.20
C MET A 77 8.06 19.94 -14.18
N SER A 78 8.60 18.86 -14.75
CA SER A 78 9.62 18.95 -15.79
C SER A 78 9.12 19.66 -17.05
N HIS A 79 7.87 19.44 -17.46
CA HIS A 79 7.25 20.20 -18.54
C HIS A 79 7.13 21.69 -18.19
N ASP A 80 6.62 21.98 -17.00
CA ASP A 80 6.30 23.34 -16.60
C ASP A 80 7.55 24.17 -16.32
N LEU A 81 8.67 23.54 -15.94
CA LEU A 81 9.99 24.16 -15.85
C LEU A 81 10.57 24.54 -17.23
N ARG A 82 10.28 23.78 -18.29
CA ARG A 82 10.82 24.06 -19.63
C ARG A 82 10.28 25.37 -20.21
N THR A 83 9.04 25.73 -19.91
CA THR A 83 8.42 26.98 -20.38
C THR A 83 9.16 28.23 -19.92
N PRO A 84 9.32 28.52 -18.62
CA PRO A 84 10.07 29.68 -18.15
C PRO A 84 11.55 29.61 -18.55
N MET A 85 12.14 28.40 -18.59
CA MET A 85 13.51 28.23 -19.09
C MET A 85 13.67 28.74 -20.53
N ASN A 86 12.75 28.36 -21.42
CA ASN A 86 12.78 28.78 -22.82
C ASN A 86 12.55 30.29 -22.97
N VAL A 87 11.67 30.87 -22.13
CA VAL A 87 11.47 32.33 -22.07
C VAL A 87 12.77 33.04 -21.66
N ILE A 88 13.43 32.58 -20.59
CA ILE A 88 14.69 33.15 -20.12
C ILE A 88 15.75 33.08 -21.22
N MET A 89 15.94 31.92 -21.85
CA MET A 89 16.94 31.75 -22.92
C MET A 89 16.64 32.65 -24.13
N GLY A 90 15.40 32.67 -24.60
CA GLY A 90 15.00 33.45 -25.77
C GLY A 90 15.12 34.96 -25.54
N LEU A 91 14.63 35.45 -24.40
CA LEU A 91 14.74 36.86 -24.06
C LEU A 91 16.17 37.28 -23.75
N THR A 92 16.99 36.39 -23.19
CA THR A 92 18.42 36.70 -22.99
C THR A 92 19.11 36.90 -24.33
N ALA A 93 18.84 36.04 -25.33
CA ALA A 93 19.38 36.22 -26.68
C ALA A 93 18.88 37.52 -27.33
N ALA A 94 17.58 37.80 -27.28
CA ALA A 94 17.00 39.04 -27.81
C ALA A 94 17.58 40.29 -27.13
N THR A 95 17.79 40.26 -25.81
CA THR A 95 18.38 41.37 -25.05
C THR A 95 19.81 41.66 -25.48
N LEU A 96 20.58 40.64 -25.84
CA LEU A 96 21.94 40.81 -26.36
C LEU A 96 21.93 41.43 -27.77
N ASP A 97 20.99 41.02 -28.63
CA ASP A 97 20.84 41.58 -29.98
C ASP A 97 20.31 43.03 -29.97
N GLU A 98 19.51 43.39 -28.98
CA GLU A 98 18.88 44.72 -28.82
C GLU A 98 19.63 45.63 -27.82
N ALA A 99 20.91 45.37 -27.55
CA ALA A 99 21.68 46.07 -26.50
C ALA A 99 21.66 47.61 -26.63
N ASP A 100 21.54 48.14 -27.85
CA ASP A 100 21.48 49.58 -28.14
C ASP A 100 20.08 50.19 -27.97
N HIS A 101 19.08 49.41 -27.55
CA HIS A 101 17.69 49.84 -27.34
C HIS A 101 17.29 49.67 -25.85
N PRO A 102 17.57 50.69 -25.01
CA PRO A 102 17.42 50.57 -23.55
C PRO A 102 16.01 50.20 -23.06
N GLU A 103 14.96 50.60 -23.78
CA GLU A 103 13.58 50.25 -23.42
C GLU A 103 13.27 48.78 -23.66
N ALA A 104 13.71 48.23 -24.81
CA ALA A 104 13.53 46.81 -25.13
C ALA A 104 14.34 45.92 -24.17
N VAL A 105 15.58 46.33 -23.85
CA VAL A 105 16.40 45.67 -22.82
C VAL A 105 15.68 45.65 -21.47
N ARG A 106 15.07 46.77 -21.05
CA ARG A 106 14.36 46.87 -19.77
C ARG A 106 13.14 45.95 -19.73
N GLU A 107 12.36 45.91 -20.81
CA GLU A 107 11.19 45.04 -20.93
C GLU A 107 11.57 43.56 -20.90
N ASN A 108 12.56 43.17 -21.72
CA ASN A 108 13.07 41.79 -21.75
C ASN A 108 13.60 41.35 -20.37
N MET A 109 14.36 42.21 -19.69
CA MET A 109 14.86 41.93 -18.33
C MET A 109 13.72 41.77 -17.30
N ALA A 110 12.63 42.54 -17.43
CA ALA A 110 11.45 42.38 -16.57
C ALA A 110 10.77 41.02 -16.78
N HIS A 111 10.64 40.58 -18.04
CA HIS A 111 10.10 39.27 -18.37
C HIS A 111 11.01 38.11 -17.94
N ILE A 112 12.34 38.24 -18.10
CA ILE A 112 13.32 37.27 -17.58
C ILE A 112 13.18 37.11 -16.07
N ARG A 113 13.06 38.23 -15.34
CA ARG A 113 12.85 38.21 -13.90
C ARG A 113 11.56 37.48 -13.53
N SER A 114 10.45 37.83 -14.16
CA SER A 114 9.15 37.17 -13.91
C SER A 114 9.21 35.66 -14.20
N ALA A 115 9.88 35.23 -15.26
CA ALA A 115 10.05 33.81 -15.59
C ALA A 115 10.94 33.09 -14.56
N SER A 116 11.96 33.77 -14.04
CA SER A 116 12.85 33.25 -12.99
C SER A 116 12.10 33.08 -11.66
N ASP A 117 11.28 34.07 -11.28
CA ASP A 117 10.45 34.02 -10.08
C ASP A 117 9.42 32.88 -10.16
N TYR A 118 8.77 32.69 -11.32
CA TYR A 118 7.87 31.57 -11.55
C TYR A 118 8.58 30.21 -11.47
N MET A 119 9.77 30.09 -12.07
CA MET A 119 10.57 28.86 -12.00
C MET A 119 10.98 28.53 -10.55
N LEU A 120 11.32 29.53 -9.74
CA LEU A 120 11.61 29.34 -8.32
C LEU A 120 10.40 28.81 -7.56
N GLY A 121 9.19 29.29 -7.88
CA GLY A 121 7.94 28.74 -7.35
C GLY A 121 7.78 27.25 -7.66
N LEU A 122 7.97 26.85 -8.92
CA LEU A 122 7.92 25.43 -9.32
C LEU A 122 8.96 24.57 -8.59
N ILE A 123 10.17 25.10 -8.35
CA ILE A 123 11.20 24.39 -7.59
C ILE A 123 10.75 24.19 -6.13
N ASN A 124 10.15 25.21 -5.51
CA ASN A 124 9.62 25.10 -4.16
C ASN A 124 8.49 24.07 -4.08
N ASP A 125 7.58 24.03 -5.06
CA ASP A 125 6.51 23.02 -5.12
C ASP A 125 7.07 21.58 -5.16
N ILE A 126 8.19 21.37 -5.86
CA ILE A 126 8.89 20.07 -5.89
C ILE A 126 9.49 19.73 -4.52
N LEU A 127 10.13 20.70 -3.86
CA LEU A 127 10.73 20.52 -2.54
C LEU A 127 9.69 20.25 -1.46
N ASP A 128 8.55 20.95 -1.51
CA ASP A 128 7.44 20.75 -0.59
C ASP A 128 6.88 19.33 -0.71
N MET A 129 6.77 18.79 -1.93
CA MET A 129 6.35 17.40 -2.12
C MET A 129 7.36 16.40 -1.53
N ASP A 130 8.68 16.61 -1.68
CA ASP A 130 9.69 15.73 -1.07
C ASP A 130 9.70 15.83 0.47
N ASN A 131 9.36 16.99 1.02
CA ASN A 131 9.24 17.21 2.46
C ASN A 131 7.98 16.54 3.04
N THR A 132 6.85 16.52 2.32
CA THR A 132 5.63 15.82 2.78
C THR A 132 5.82 14.30 2.91
N GLU A 133 6.80 13.70 2.23
CA GLU A 133 7.16 12.30 2.40
C GLU A 133 8.02 12.03 3.64
N LYS A 134 8.68 13.05 4.20
CA LYS A 134 9.68 12.89 5.26
C LYS A 134 9.23 13.32 6.66
N ASP A 135 8.34 14.30 6.78
CA ASP A 135 7.83 14.74 8.09
C ASP A 135 6.43 15.37 7.98
N ALA A 136 5.62 15.17 9.02
CA ALA A 136 4.29 15.76 9.16
C ALA A 136 4.31 17.26 8.84
N VAL A 137 3.31 17.76 8.12
CA VAL A 137 3.11 19.19 7.82
C VAL A 137 3.25 20.00 9.12
N ILE A 138 4.39 20.68 9.30
CA ILE A 138 4.60 21.57 10.43
C ILE A 138 3.96 22.91 10.05
N LEU A 139 2.72 23.12 10.52
CA LEU A 139 2.04 24.40 10.43
C LEU A 139 2.83 25.42 11.27
N LYS A 140 3.58 26.31 10.60
CA LYS A 140 4.17 27.48 11.25
C LYS A 140 3.10 28.54 11.40
N SER A 141 2.66 28.75 12.64
CA SER A 141 1.79 29.87 13.01
C SER A 141 2.65 31.11 13.19
N GLU A 142 2.62 32.02 12.22
CA GLU A 142 3.20 33.35 12.33
C GLU A 142 2.08 34.41 12.33
N PRO A 143 2.16 35.45 13.18
CA PRO A 143 1.19 36.54 13.17
C PRO A 143 1.30 37.30 11.84
N TYR A 144 0.20 37.34 11.09
CA TYR A 144 0.08 38.11 9.85
C TYR A 144 -0.90 39.28 10.03
N SER A 145 -0.66 40.36 9.29
CA SER A 145 -1.56 41.53 9.29
C SER A 145 -2.73 41.27 8.36
N TYR A 146 -3.95 41.62 8.78
CA TYR A 146 -5.16 41.50 7.94
C TYR A 146 -5.04 42.26 6.60
N ASN A 147 -4.24 43.34 6.58
CA ASN A 147 -4.00 44.13 5.37
C ASN A 147 -3.00 43.50 4.38
N GLU A 148 -2.27 42.45 4.78
CA GLU A 148 -1.36 41.69 3.89
C GLU A 148 -2.05 40.47 3.26
N PHE A 149 -3.25 40.13 3.70
CA PHE A 149 -3.99 38.93 3.27
C PHE A 149 -5.09 39.23 2.21
N LEU A 150 -5.36 40.51 1.95
CA LEU A 150 -6.29 41.00 0.92
C LEU A 150 -5.51 41.60 -0.26
#